data_AF-A0A067RKL7-F1
#
_entry.id   AF-A0A067RKL7-F1
#
_cell.length_a   1.000
_cell.length_b   1.000
_cell.length_c   1.000
_cell.angle_alpha   90.00
_cell.angle_beta   90.00
_cell.angle_gamma   90.00
#
_symmetry.space_group_name_H-M   'P 1'
#
loop_
_entity.id
_entity.type
_entity.pdbx_description
1 polymer ?
#
loop_
_entity_poly.entity_id
_entity_poly.type
_entity_poly.pdbx_seq_one_letter_code
_entity_poly.pdbx_strand_id
1 'polypeptide(L)'
;MINEIVNDYVEYLKVDLRKELIPVEEIVDDMLTRLEEFESLMEMVQTNGLHSLDGSVPNILSYKDRLTALCGRVDRLETFLNHVKQDLDVVESHMETAEADVGNSDGKLKNILKPLFFKKSDPVVSSPVYEVPEIFKTSNFFPPDEDTSDS
;
A
#
# COMPACT_ATOMS: atom_id res chain seq x y z
N MET A 1 -81.70 -46.68 -20.37
CA MET A 1 -81.01 -46.66 -21.68
C MET A 1 -80.98 -45.28 -22.35
N ILE A 2 -82.01 -44.78 -23.06
CA ILE A 2 -81.90 -43.46 -23.75
C ILE A 2 -81.67 -42.30 -22.75
N ASN A 3 -82.41 -42.26 -21.64
CA ASN A 3 -82.24 -41.23 -20.62
C ASN A 3 -80.87 -41.29 -19.90
N GLU A 4 -80.29 -42.48 -19.75
CA GLU A 4 -78.94 -42.62 -19.20
C GLU A 4 -77.89 -42.09 -20.18
N ILE A 5 -78.01 -42.44 -21.46
CA ILE A 5 -77.09 -41.94 -22.50
C ILE A 5 -77.18 -40.41 -22.60
N VAL A 6 -78.40 -39.85 -22.54
CA VAL A 6 -78.61 -38.39 -22.54
C VAL A 6 -78.00 -37.76 -21.29
N ASN A 7 -78.13 -38.38 -20.11
CA ASN A 7 -77.52 -37.87 -18.88
C ASN A 7 -75.99 -37.92 -18.93
N ASP A 8 -75.40 -39.02 -19.41
CA ASP A 8 -73.95 -39.16 -19.56
C ASP A 8 -73.40 -38.08 -20.50
N TYR A 9 -74.05 -37.84 -21.65
CA TYR A 9 -73.64 -36.79 -22.59
C TYR A 9 -73.83 -35.37 -22.03
N VAL A 10 -74.88 -35.13 -21.25
CA VAL A 10 -75.09 -33.84 -20.58
C VAL A 10 -74.02 -33.61 -19.51
N GLU A 11 -73.54 -34.66 -18.85
CA GLU A 11 -72.43 -34.58 -17.88
C GLU A 11 -71.11 -34.17 -18.56
N TYR A 12 -70.82 -34.72 -19.74
CA TYR A 12 -69.65 -34.31 -20.55
C TYR A 12 -69.70 -32.85 -21.01
N LEU A 13 -70.89 -32.27 -21.14
CA LEU A 13 -71.05 -30.85 -21.52
C LEU A 13 -70.99 -29.90 -20.31
N LYS A 14 -70.98 -30.42 -19.06
CA LYS A 14 -70.78 -29.65 -17.83
C LYS A 14 -69.29 -29.43 -17.52
N VAL A 15 -68.48 -29.13 -18.52
CA VAL A 15 -67.10 -28.68 -18.29
C VAL A 15 -67.15 -27.24 -17.80
N ASP A 16 -66.79 -27.03 -16.54
CA ASP A 16 -66.68 -25.70 -15.97
C ASP A 16 -65.33 -25.08 -16.33
N LEU A 17 -65.25 -24.52 -17.52
CA LEU A 17 -64.04 -23.87 -18.04
C LEU A 17 -63.48 -22.79 -17.10
N ARG A 18 -64.31 -22.19 -16.23
CA ARG A 18 -63.84 -21.22 -15.24
C ARG A 18 -62.95 -21.86 -14.19
N LYS A 19 -63.26 -23.09 -13.75
CA LYS A 19 -62.43 -23.81 -12.77
C LYS A 19 -61.04 -24.14 -13.31
N GLU A 20 -60.93 -24.36 -14.61
CA GLU A 20 -59.65 -24.61 -15.28
C GLU A 20 -58.90 -23.31 -15.62
N LEU A 21 -59.60 -22.20 -15.81
CA LEU A 21 -59.01 -20.91 -16.16
C LEU A 21 -58.42 -20.15 -14.97
N ILE A 22 -59.06 -20.22 -13.80
CA ILE A 22 -58.61 -19.51 -12.58
C ILE A 22 -57.14 -19.84 -12.22
N PRO A 23 -56.70 -21.11 -12.16
CA PRO A 23 -55.31 -21.43 -11.86
C PRO A 23 -54.33 -20.88 -12.91
N VAL A 24 -54.76 -20.80 -14.18
CA VAL A 24 -53.94 -20.23 -15.25
C VAL A 24 -53.80 -18.72 -15.07
N GLU A 25 -54.89 -18.02 -14.73
CA GLU A 25 -54.87 -16.59 -14.41
C GLU A 25 -53.96 -16.30 -13.20
N GLU A 26 -54.06 -17.09 -12.12
CA GLU A 26 -53.19 -16.96 -10.94
C GLU A 26 -51.71 -17.16 -11.27
N ILE A 27 -51.39 -18.14 -12.12
CA ILE A 27 -50.02 -18.39 -12.58
C ILE A 27 -49.50 -17.24 -13.45
N VAL A 28 -50.35 -16.67 -14.30
CA VAL A 28 -49.98 -15.51 -15.13
C VAL A 28 -49.70 -14.30 -14.24
N ASP A 29 -50.54 -14.03 -13.25
CA ASP A 29 -50.35 -12.92 -12.33
C ASP A 29 -49.08 -13.07 -11.47
N ASP A 30 -48.78 -14.29 -11.00
CA ASP A 30 -47.51 -14.59 -10.32
C ASP A 30 -46.31 -14.34 -11.24
N MET A 31 -46.38 -14.82 -12.49
CA MET A 31 -45.30 -14.62 -13.46
C MET A 31 -45.10 -13.14 -13.81
N LEU A 32 -46.17 -12.35 -13.92
CA LEU A 32 -46.08 -10.91 -14.16
C LEU A 32 -45.41 -10.21 -12.97
N THR A 33 -45.82 -10.54 -11.74
CA THR A 33 -45.20 -10.00 -10.52
C THR A 33 -43.70 -10.30 -10.47
N ARG A 34 -43.32 -11.55 -10.77
CA ARG A 34 -41.91 -11.97 -10.78
C ARG A 34 -41.09 -11.30 -11.88
N LEU A 35 -41.71 -10.96 -13.02
CA LEU A 35 -41.04 -10.22 -14.09
C LEU A 35 -40.77 -8.76 -13.68
N GLU A 36 -41.72 -8.11 -13.01
CA GLU A 36 -41.53 -6.76 -12.47
C GLU A 36 -40.41 -6.73 -11.41
N GLU A 37 -40.38 -7.73 -10.52
CA GLU A 37 -39.29 -7.88 -9.55
C GLU A 37 -37.94 -8.09 -10.25
N PHE A 38 -37.90 -8.93 -11.29
CA PHE A 38 -36.68 -9.19 -12.05
C PHE A 38 -36.18 -7.94 -12.78
N GLU A 39 -37.08 -7.13 -13.35
CA GLU A 39 -36.75 -5.85 -13.97
C GLU A 39 -36.11 -4.88 -12.96
N SER A 40 -36.70 -4.76 -11.77
CA SER A 40 -36.15 -3.95 -10.67
C SER A 40 -34.75 -4.41 -10.25
N LEU A 41 -34.54 -5.72 -10.12
CA LEU A 41 -33.22 -6.29 -9.82
C LEU A 41 -32.20 -5.98 -10.91
N MET A 42 -32.60 -6.05 -12.19
CA MET A 42 -31.74 -5.73 -13.32
C MET A 42 -31.35 -4.25 -13.32
N GLU A 43 -32.29 -3.34 -13.06
CA GLU A 43 -32.03 -1.90 -12.95
C GLU A 43 -31.04 -1.60 -11.83
N MET A 44 -31.21 -2.24 -10.66
CA MET A 44 -30.29 -2.11 -9.53
C MET A 44 -28.88 -2.60 -9.89
N VAL A 45 -28.75 -3.74 -10.56
CA VAL A 45 -27.45 -4.27 -11.00
C VAL A 45 -26.78 -3.34 -12.01
N GLN A 46 -27.52 -2.81 -12.98
CA GLN A 46 -26.99 -1.84 -13.95
C GLN A 46 -26.52 -0.57 -13.25
N THR A 47 -27.33 -0.01 -12.36
CA THR A 47 -27.00 1.21 -11.61
C THR A 47 -25.76 1.03 -10.74
N ASN A 48 -25.67 -0.09 -10.00
CA ASN A 48 -24.51 -0.41 -9.18
C ASN A 48 -23.25 -0.65 -10.02
N GLY A 49 -23.39 -1.32 -11.17
CA GLY A 49 -22.30 -1.53 -12.12
C GLY A 49 -21.77 -0.21 -12.69
N LEU A 50 -22.67 0.68 -13.11
CA LEU A 50 -22.35 2.03 -13.60
C LEU A 50 -21.67 2.87 -12.51
N HIS A 51 -22.21 2.88 -11.29
CA HIS A 51 -21.61 3.60 -10.16
C HIS A 51 -20.20 3.10 -9.83
N SER A 52 -19.98 1.79 -9.88
CA SER A 52 -18.65 1.20 -9.67
C SER A 52 -17.67 1.60 -10.77
N LEU A 53 -18.10 1.53 -12.04
CA LEU A 53 -17.28 1.82 -13.21
C LEU A 53 -16.94 3.30 -13.36
N ASP A 54 -17.89 4.19 -13.08
CA ASP A 54 -17.74 5.64 -13.27
C ASP A 54 -17.20 6.35 -12.02
N GLY A 55 -17.48 5.82 -10.84
CA GLY A 55 -17.07 6.41 -9.56
C GLY A 55 -15.90 5.68 -8.92
N SER A 56 -16.16 4.50 -8.36
CA SER A 56 -15.23 3.83 -7.45
C SER A 56 -13.92 3.41 -8.11
N VAL A 57 -13.98 2.80 -9.31
CA VAL A 57 -12.79 2.29 -10.00
C VAL A 57 -11.85 3.42 -10.44
N PRO A 58 -12.31 4.49 -11.12
CA PRO A 58 -11.45 5.63 -11.47
C PRO A 58 -10.86 6.32 -10.23
N ASN A 59 -11.64 6.46 -9.15
CA ASN A 59 -11.14 7.03 -7.90
C ASN A 59 -10.00 6.20 -7.31
N ILE A 60 -10.16 4.87 -7.21
CA ILE A 60 -9.09 3.97 -6.73
C ILE A 60 -7.85 4.07 -7.62
N LEU A 61 -8.03 4.12 -8.94
CA LEU A 61 -6.92 4.29 -9.87
C LEU A 61 -6.20 5.63 -9.69
N SER A 62 -6.91 6.72 -9.39
CA SER A 62 -6.28 8.03 -9.11
C SER A 62 -5.42 8.02 -7.83
N TYR A 63 -5.73 7.17 -6.85
CA TYR A 63 -4.90 7.00 -5.66
C TYR A 63 -3.61 6.23 -5.94
N LYS A 64 -3.54 5.43 -7.01
CA LYS A 64 -2.35 4.64 -7.35
C LYS A 64 -1.13 5.54 -7.50
N ASP A 65 -1.22 6.59 -8.31
CA ASP A 65 -0.07 7.44 -8.61
C ASP A 65 0.37 8.21 -7.36
N ARG A 66 -0.58 8.69 -6.56
CA ARG A 66 -0.32 9.33 -5.26
C ARG A 66 0.39 8.38 -4.29
N LEU A 67 -0.04 7.12 -4.23
CA LEU A 67 0.56 6.11 -3.37
C LEU A 67 1.97 5.75 -3.85
N THR A 68 2.16 5.58 -5.17
CA THR A 68 3.48 5.35 -5.76
C THR A 68 4.43 6.50 -5.47
N ALA A 69 3.99 7.75 -5.60
CA ALA A 69 4.80 8.91 -5.25
C ALA A 69 5.14 8.94 -3.74
N LEU A 70 4.19 8.60 -2.87
CA LEU A 70 4.43 8.51 -1.43
C LEU A 70 5.44 7.42 -1.09
N CYS A 71 5.30 6.21 -1.65
CA CYS A 71 6.26 5.13 -1.48
C CYS A 71 7.66 5.56 -1.92
N GLY A 72 7.80 6.21 -3.09
CA GLY A 72 9.09 6.72 -3.54
C GLY A 72 9.71 7.76 -2.60
N ARG A 73 8.89 8.61 -1.94
CA ARG A 73 9.37 9.54 -0.90
C ARG A 73 9.85 8.81 0.35
N VAL A 74 9.17 7.73 0.74
CA VAL A 74 9.57 6.88 1.88
C VAL A 74 10.89 6.17 1.57
N ASP A 75 11.05 5.59 0.38
CA ASP A 75 12.28 4.90 -0.04
C ASP A 75 13.49 5.85 -0.04
N ARG A 76 13.30 7.09 -0.50
CA ARG A 76 14.34 8.15 -0.45
C ARG A 76 14.71 8.50 0.99
N LEU A 77 13.71 8.60 1.88
CA LEU A 77 13.95 8.86 3.30
C LEU A 77 14.70 7.70 3.97
N GLU A 78 14.34 6.45 3.66
CA GLU A 78 15.05 5.27 4.17
C GLU A 78 16.51 5.26 3.70
N THR A 79 16.74 5.52 2.42
CA THR A 79 18.10 5.64 1.85
C THR A 79 18.91 6.71 2.57
N PHE A 80 18.30 7.87 2.82
CA PHE A 80 18.92 8.96 3.57
C PHE A 80 19.29 8.55 5.00
N LEU A 81 18.36 7.92 5.73
CA LEU A 81 18.60 7.47 7.10
C LEU A 81 19.70 6.42 7.17
N ASN A 82 19.77 5.51 6.20
CA ASN A 82 20.85 4.52 6.10
C ASN A 82 22.22 5.18 5.92
N HIS A 83 22.30 6.26 5.14
CA HIS A 83 23.54 7.02 4.98
C HIS A 83 23.95 7.74 6.28
N VAL A 84 23.01 8.44 6.92
CA VAL A 84 23.25 9.10 8.22
C VAL A 84 23.72 8.09 9.28
N LYS A 85 23.16 6.88 9.28
CA LYS A 85 23.61 5.82 10.16
C LYS A 85 25.06 5.43 9.89
N GLN A 86 25.44 5.20 8.63
CA GLN A 86 26.81 4.86 8.27
C GLN A 86 27.80 5.94 8.70
N ASP A 87 27.46 7.21 8.50
CA ASP A 87 28.30 8.32 8.92
C ASP A 87 28.46 8.37 10.45
N LEU A 88 27.38 8.09 11.19
CA LEU A 88 27.42 8.02 12.65
C LEU A 88 28.29 6.86 13.14
N ASP A 89 28.19 5.68 12.52
CA ASP A 89 29.01 4.50 12.84
C ASP A 89 30.51 4.82 12.65
N VAL A 90 30.87 5.58 11.60
CA VAL A 90 32.26 6.04 11.36
C VAL A 90 32.71 7.01 12.45
N VAL A 91 31.87 7.99 12.80
CA VAL A 91 32.18 8.98 13.84
C VAL A 91 32.35 8.30 15.21
N GLU A 92 31.50 7.33 15.54
CA GLU A 92 31.59 6.53 16.77
C GLU A 92 32.91 5.76 16.82
N SER A 93 33.31 5.08 15.73
CA SER A 93 34.59 4.36 15.66
C SER A 93 35.81 5.28 15.81
N HIS A 94 35.77 6.47 15.20
CA HIS A 94 36.83 7.47 15.39
C HIS A 94 36.89 8.00 16.83
N MET A 95 35.74 8.19 17.47
CA MET A 95 35.65 8.60 18.86
C MET A 95 36.22 7.52 19.80
N GLU A 96 35.85 6.25 19.63
CA GLU A 96 36.41 5.13 20.39
C GLU A 96 37.94 5.07 20.26
N THR A 97 38.46 5.27 19.05
CA THR A 97 39.91 5.30 18.79
C THR A 97 40.58 6.46 19.52
N ALA A 98 39.99 7.66 19.45
CA ALA A 98 40.52 8.84 20.12
C ALA A 98 40.48 8.71 21.65
N GLU A 99 39.40 8.16 22.22
CA GLU A 99 39.28 7.90 23.65
C GLU A 99 40.32 6.89 24.14
N ALA A 100 40.55 5.81 23.37
CA ALA A 100 41.60 4.83 23.68
C ALA A 100 43.00 5.48 23.68
N ASP A 101 43.31 6.30 22.68
CA ASP A 101 44.60 6.99 22.60
C ASP A 101 44.83 7.97 23.76
N VAL A 102 43.78 8.71 24.16
CA VAL A 102 43.82 9.63 25.32
C VAL A 102 43.95 8.84 26.63
N GLY A 103 43.18 7.77 26.83
CA GLY A 103 43.26 6.91 28.01
C GLY A 103 44.63 6.22 28.17
N ASN A 104 45.30 5.90 27.06
CA ASN A 104 46.65 5.36 27.05
C ASN A 104 47.76 6.43 27.22
N SER A 105 47.42 7.73 27.25
CA SER A 105 48.38 8.83 27.31
C SER A 105 48.82 9.25 28.72
N ASP A 106 48.06 8.89 29.77
CA ASP A 106 48.32 9.23 31.18
C ASP A 106 49.68 8.73 31.73
N GLY A 107 50.31 7.77 31.03
CA GLY A 107 51.65 7.27 31.32
C GLY A 107 52.76 7.79 30.39
N LYS A 108 52.43 8.32 29.20
CA LYS A 108 53.41 8.69 28.17
C LYS A 108 53.98 10.10 28.37
N LEU A 109 53.19 11.04 28.91
CA LEU A 109 53.65 12.40 29.21
C LEU A 109 54.75 12.43 30.30
N LYS A 110 54.78 11.45 31.20
CA LYS A 110 55.80 11.33 32.26
C LYS A 110 57.20 10.96 31.73
N ASN A 111 57.33 10.51 30.48
CA ASN A 111 58.62 10.19 29.86
C ASN A 111 59.25 11.38 29.12
N ILE A 112 58.56 12.51 28.97
CA ILE A 112 59.06 13.70 28.26
C ILE A 112 60.07 14.50 29.10
N LEU A 113 60.12 14.28 30.42
CA LEU A 113 61.05 14.97 31.34
C LEU A 113 62.37 14.21 31.59
N LYS A 114 62.70 13.17 30.81
CA LYS A 114 64.00 12.48 30.95
C LYS A 114 65.09 13.22 30.17
N PRO A 115 66.25 13.55 30.80
CA PRO A 115 67.28 14.35 30.16
C PRO A 115 67.92 13.61 28.98
N LEU A 116 68.09 14.34 27.88
CA LEU A 116 68.60 13.94 26.57
C LEU A 116 70.03 13.39 26.64
N PHE A 117 70.21 12.07 26.85
CA PHE A 117 71.52 11.43 26.68
C PHE A 117 71.48 9.98 26.16
N PHE A 118 70.55 9.57 25.29
CA PHE A 118 70.73 8.30 24.56
C PHE A 118 70.14 8.36 23.15
N LYS A 119 71.02 8.25 22.16
CA LYS A 119 70.69 8.08 20.74
C LYS A 119 70.13 6.66 20.55
N LYS A 120 68.81 6.53 20.52
CA LYS A 120 68.11 5.38 19.95
C LYS A 120 67.11 5.93 18.95
N SER A 121 67.05 5.29 17.78
CA SER A 121 66.08 5.58 16.73
C SER A 121 64.67 5.49 17.31
N ASP A 122 63.94 6.61 17.27
CA ASP A 122 62.55 6.65 17.68
C ASP A 122 61.72 5.71 16.80
N PRO A 123 60.84 4.86 17.36
CA PRO A 123 59.75 4.31 16.57
C PRO A 123 58.88 5.50 16.15
N VAL A 124 58.67 5.65 14.84
CA VAL A 124 57.74 6.64 14.29
C VAL A 124 56.35 6.33 14.85
N VAL A 125 55.99 6.97 15.94
CA VAL A 125 54.61 6.99 16.42
C VAL A 125 53.88 7.92 15.47
N SER A 126 53.25 7.32 14.46
CA SER A 126 52.28 7.98 13.60
C SER A 126 51.25 8.63 14.52
N SER A 127 51.20 9.97 14.53
CA SER A 127 50.06 10.67 15.10
C SER A 127 48.83 10.26 14.28
N PRO A 128 47.65 10.07 14.91
CA PRO A 128 46.43 9.86 14.14
C PRO A 128 46.22 11.11 13.28
N VAL A 129 46.29 10.95 11.96
CA VAL A 129 46.02 12.02 11.02
C VAL A 129 44.52 12.19 10.99
N TYR A 130 44.03 13.32 11.50
CA TYR A 130 42.62 13.66 11.41
C TYR A 130 42.23 13.85 9.95
N GLU A 131 41.29 13.03 9.47
CA GLU A 131 40.66 13.19 8.16
C GLU A 131 39.29 13.85 8.37
N VAL A 132 39.05 14.94 7.63
CA VAL A 132 37.79 15.69 7.72
C VAL A 132 36.66 14.81 7.19
N PRO A 133 35.57 14.60 7.95
CA PRO A 133 34.42 13.83 7.48
C PRO A 133 33.80 14.44 6.22
N GLU A 134 33.40 13.61 5.27
CA GLU A 134 32.70 14.06 4.08
C GLU A 134 31.29 14.55 4.46
N ILE A 135 31.00 15.83 4.17
CA ILE A 135 29.70 16.43 4.51
C ILE A 135 28.72 16.11 3.38
N PHE A 136 27.74 15.24 3.65
CA PHE A 136 26.67 14.96 2.70
C PHE A 136 25.71 16.14 2.55
N LYS A 137 25.08 16.24 1.39
CA LYS A 137 24.03 17.22 1.10
C LYS A 137 22.68 16.53 1.02
N THR A 138 21.70 17.04 1.77
CA THR A 138 20.31 16.54 1.74
C THR A 138 19.67 16.64 0.36
N SER A 139 20.11 17.60 -0.47
CA SER A 139 19.71 17.75 -1.87
C SER A 139 20.01 16.53 -2.75
N ASN A 140 20.97 15.69 -2.35
CA ASN A 140 21.31 14.47 -3.09
C ASN A 140 20.26 13.37 -2.90
N PHE A 141 19.45 13.46 -1.82
CA PHE A 141 18.42 12.47 -1.47
C PHE A 141 17.01 13.00 -1.73
N PHE A 142 16.83 14.32 -1.66
CA PHE A 142 15.56 15.01 -1.90
C PHE A 142 15.76 16.06 -3.00
N PRO A 143 15.75 15.67 -4.29
CA PRO A 143 15.75 16.64 -5.38
C PRO A 143 14.47 17.49 -5.30
N PRO A 144 14.51 18.77 -5.72
CA PRO A 144 13.30 19.59 -5.81
C PRO A 144 12.29 18.90 -6.73
N ASP A 145 11.02 18.86 -6.31
CA ASP A 145 9.94 18.22 -7.06
C ASP A 145 9.86 18.83 -8.48
N GLU A 146 10.10 18.04 -9.54
CA GLU A 146 9.99 18.50 -10.93
C GLU A 146 8.54 18.75 -11.39
N ASP A 147 7.54 18.53 -10.53
CA ASP A 147 6.11 18.64 -10.85
C ASP A 147 5.50 20.01 -10.51
N THR A 148 6.26 21.10 -10.67
CA THR A 148 5.70 22.47 -10.78
C THR A 148 6.15 23.14 -12.07
N SER A 149 5.97 22.44 -13.19
CA SER A 149 5.81 23.11 -14.49
C SER A 149 4.34 23.52 -14.64
N ASP A 150 4.07 24.70 -14.12
CA ASP A 150 2.82 25.46 -14.24
C ASP A 150 2.53 25.77 -15.72
N SER A 151 1.47 25.19 -16.30
CA SER A 151 0.63 25.71 -17.41
C SER A 151 -0.52 24.77 -17.75
#